data_AF-A0A3D1QDZ5-F1
#
_entry.id   AF-A0A3D1QDZ5-F1
#
_cell.length_a   1.000
_cell.length_b   1.000
_cell.length_c   1.000
_cell.angle_alpha   90.00
_cell.angle_beta   90.00
_cell.angle_gamma   90.00
#
_symmetry.space_group_name_H-M   'P 1'
#
loop_
_entity.id
_entity.type
_entity.pdbx_description
1 polymer ?
#
loop_
_entity_poly.entity_id
_entity_poly.type
_entity_poly.pdbx_seq_one_letter_code
_entity_poly.pdbx_strand_id
1 'polypeptide(L)'
;PGFPTDMQAQFMAYLCAARGSSIVTESVFENRFMHVNQLLRMGAQITTEGRTAVIRGIPQLSGATVKATDLRAGAALLIAAMTANGQTIIEESEHIDRGYENIVVKLNSLGANIYHM
;
A
#
# COMPACT_ATOMS: atom_id res chain seq x y z
N PRO A 1 17.27 -16.91 -6.78
CA PRO A 1 16.25 -15.88 -7.09
C PRO A 1 15.30 -15.77 -5.89
N GLY A 2 15.26 -14.62 -5.20
CA GLY A 2 14.46 -14.40 -3.99
C GLY A 2 13.28 -13.44 -4.23
N PHE A 3 12.48 -13.19 -3.21
CA PHE A 3 11.40 -12.20 -3.28
C PHE A 3 11.98 -10.78 -3.45
N PRO A 4 11.53 -10.00 -4.45
CA PRO A 4 12.08 -8.67 -4.69
C PRO A 4 11.56 -7.69 -3.65
N THR A 5 12.47 -7.03 -2.94
CA THR A 5 12.15 -5.99 -1.94
C THR A 5 11.27 -4.87 -2.53
N ASP A 6 11.35 -4.62 -3.84
CA ASP A 6 10.52 -3.66 -4.58
C ASP A 6 9.03 -4.00 -4.68
N MET A 7 8.65 -5.24 -4.39
CA MET A 7 7.26 -5.71 -4.33
C MET A 7 6.73 -5.79 -2.90
N GLN A 8 7.57 -5.55 -1.88
CA GLN A 8 7.22 -5.76 -0.48
C GLN A 8 6.01 -4.91 -0.05
N ALA A 9 6.01 -3.61 -0.38
CA ALA A 9 4.96 -2.69 0.05
C ALA A 9 3.60 -3.04 -0.58
N GLN A 10 3.59 -3.35 -1.88
CA GLN A 10 2.39 -3.73 -2.63
C GLN A 10 1.81 -5.04 -2.11
N PHE A 11 2.67 -6.01 -1.79
CA PHE A 11 2.23 -7.25 -1.14
C PHE A 11 1.69 -7.00 0.26
N MET A 12 2.31 -6.13 1.06
CA MET A 12 1.78 -5.79 2.38
C MET A 12 0.37 -5.20 2.30
N ALA A 13 0.09 -4.32 1.34
CA ALA A 13 -1.25 -3.79 1.10
C ALA A 13 -2.27 -4.91 0.79
N TYR A 14 -1.91 -5.86 -0.07
CA TYR A 14 -2.72 -7.06 -0.31
C TYR A 14 -2.95 -7.89 0.96
N LEU A 15 -1.89 -8.13 1.74
CA LEU A 15 -1.95 -8.92 2.97
C LEU A 15 -2.86 -8.29 4.04
N CYS A 16 -3.07 -6.97 4.02
CA CYS A 16 -4.01 -6.30 4.92
C CYS A 16 -5.46 -6.76 4.73
N ALA A 17 -5.82 -7.25 3.54
CA ALA A 17 -7.15 -7.80 3.23
C ALA A 17 -7.18 -9.34 3.17
N ALA A 18 -6.04 -10.00 3.34
CA ALA A 18 -5.94 -11.45 3.31
C ALA A 18 -6.55 -12.08 4.58
N ARG A 19 -6.95 -13.36 4.54
CA ARG A 19 -7.41 -14.05 5.75
C ARG A 19 -6.22 -14.55 6.57
N GLY A 20 -6.21 -14.23 7.86
CA GLY A 20 -5.22 -14.72 8.82
C GLY A 20 -4.08 -13.74 9.09
N SER A 21 -2.97 -14.26 9.62
CA SER A 21 -1.78 -13.48 9.94
C SER A 21 -0.66 -13.78 8.96
N SER A 22 0.11 -12.76 8.60
CA SER A 22 1.26 -12.85 7.71
C SER A 22 2.47 -12.14 8.33
N ILE A 23 3.66 -12.58 7.94
CA ILE A 23 4.92 -11.99 8.39
C ILE A 23 5.70 -11.57 7.16
N VAL A 24 6.15 -10.32 7.16
CA VAL A 24 7.04 -9.75 6.14
C VAL A 24 8.34 -9.36 6.81
N THR A 25 9.46 -9.91 6.35
CA THR A 25 10.80 -9.54 6.81
C THR A 25 11.59 -8.91 5.66
N GLU A 26 12.06 -7.69 5.87
CA GLU A 26 12.82 -6.94 4.89
C GLU A 26 14.32 -7.14 5.14
N SER A 27 15.07 -7.72 4.21
CA SER A 27 16.50 -8.04 4.39
C SER A 27 17.46 -7.14 3.60
N VAL A 28 16.95 -6.26 2.74
CA VAL A 28 17.74 -5.38 1.86
C VAL A 28 17.80 -3.96 2.40
N PHE A 29 16.67 -3.36 2.81
CA PHE A 29 16.62 -1.96 3.27
C PHE A 29 16.00 -1.80 4.66
N GLU A 30 16.74 -1.22 5.62
CA GLU A 30 16.29 -1.11 7.02
C GLU A 30 15.05 -0.24 7.21
N ASN A 31 14.88 0.79 6.38
CA ASN A 31 13.82 1.80 6.55
C ASN A 31 12.67 1.66 5.53
N ARG A 32 12.32 0.44 5.11
CA ARG A 32 11.35 0.21 4.02
C ARG A 32 9.88 0.20 4.45
N PHE A 33 9.57 0.39 5.73
CA PHE A 33 8.18 0.32 6.25
C PHE A 33 7.45 1.67 6.34
N MET A 34 7.89 2.71 5.61
CA MET A 34 7.25 4.04 5.66
C MET A 34 5.76 4.04 5.31
N HIS A 35 5.32 3.11 4.45
CA HIS A 35 3.93 2.91 4.07
C HIS A 35 3.04 2.37 5.21
N VAL A 36 3.61 1.74 6.23
CA VAL A 36 2.86 1.11 7.33
C VAL A 36 1.98 2.14 8.04
N ASN A 37 2.51 3.33 8.37
CA ASN A 37 1.73 4.36 9.05
C ASN A 37 0.50 4.82 8.24
N GLN A 38 0.61 4.82 6.92
CA GLN A 38 -0.49 5.18 6.03
C GLN A 38 -1.54 4.06 5.95
N LEU A 39 -1.10 2.80 5.91
CA LEU A 39 -2.02 1.64 6.00
C LEU A 39 -2.73 1.59 7.36
N LEU A 40 -2.05 1.93 8.46
CA LEU A 40 -2.65 2.04 9.80
C LEU A 40 -3.74 3.12 9.83
N ARG A 41 -3.55 4.26 9.14
CA ARG A 41 -4.60 5.29 8.98
C ARG A 41 -5.83 4.77 8.23
N MET A 42 -5.63 3.83 7.31
CA MET A 42 -6.71 3.12 6.61
C MET A 42 -7.31 1.97 7.44
N GLY A 43 -6.92 1.82 8.70
CA GLY A 43 -7.45 0.83 9.63
C GLY A 43 -6.76 -0.54 9.59
N ALA A 44 -5.65 -0.68 8.86
CA ALA A 44 -4.90 -1.95 8.82
C ALA A 44 -4.40 -2.35 10.23
N GLN A 45 -4.27 -3.66 10.46
CA GLN A 45 -3.68 -4.20 11.69
C GLN A 45 -2.26 -4.68 11.40
N ILE A 46 -1.28 -3.82 11.66
CA ILE A 46 0.14 -4.09 11.41
C ILE A 46 0.93 -3.75 12.67
N THR A 47 1.88 -4.62 13.03
CA THR A 47 2.88 -4.35 14.08
C THR A 47 4.26 -4.56 13.49
N THR A 48 5.14 -3.58 13.67
CA THR A 48 6.52 -3.64 13.18
C THR A 48 7.50 -3.76 14.33
N GLU A 49 8.45 -4.68 14.22
CA GLU A 49 9.56 -4.86 15.14
C GLU A 49 10.86 -5.02 14.34
N GLY A 50 11.73 -4.00 14.41
CA GLY A 50 12.95 -3.94 13.62
C GLY A 50 12.67 -4.08 12.12
N ARG A 51 13.12 -5.20 11.56
CA ARG A 51 13.02 -5.50 10.11
C ARG A 51 11.83 -6.37 9.74
N THR A 52 10.95 -6.65 10.70
CA THR A 52 9.81 -7.54 10.54
C THR A 52 8.51 -6.79 10.78
N ALA A 53 7.51 -7.06 9.94
CA ALA A 53 6.15 -6.64 10.13
C ALA A 53 5.24 -7.86 10.26
N VAL A 54 4.37 -7.85 11.26
CA VAL A 54 3.28 -8.81 11.43
C VAL A 54 2.00 -8.12 10.99
N ILE A 55 1.35 -8.68 9.98
CA ILE A 55 0.10 -8.17 9.41
C ILE A 55 -1.01 -9.13 9.81
N ARG A 56 -2.05 -8.64 10.46
CA ARG A 56 -3.30 -9.37 10.64
C ARG A 56 -4.30 -8.83 9.64
N GLY A 57 -4.69 -9.65 8.67
CA GLY A 57 -5.63 -9.20 7.67
C GLY A 57 -7.03 -8.99 8.26
N ILE A 58 -7.72 -7.98 7.75
CA ILE A 58 -9.04 -7.54 8.20
C ILE A 58 -10.05 -7.63 7.05
N PRO A 59 -11.36 -7.68 7.33
CA PRO A 59 -12.37 -7.82 6.29
C PRO A 59 -12.34 -6.69 5.24
N GLN A 60 -12.05 -5.46 5.67
CA GLN A 60 -12.01 -4.30 4.79
C GLN A 60 -11.22 -3.15 5.41
N LEU A 61 -10.45 -2.43 4.60
CA LEU A 61 -9.84 -1.16 4.97
C LEU A 61 -10.88 -0.03 4.93
N SER A 62 -10.56 1.12 5.53
CA SER A 62 -11.35 2.35 5.46
C SER A 62 -10.66 3.39 4.62
N GLY A 63 -11.44 4.16 3.86
CA GLY A 63 -10.94 5.31 3.11
C GLY A 63 -10.39 6.37 4.06
N ALA A 64 -9.27 6.98 3.67
CA ALA A 64 -8.57 7.98 4.47
C ALA A 64 -7.77 8.95 3.59
N THR A 65 -7.30 10.05 4.17
CA THR A 65 -6.24 10.87 3.57
C THR A 65 -4.88 10.29 3.96
N VAL A 66 -4.12 9.87 2.95
CA VAL A 66 -2.81 9.22 3.09
C VAL A 66 -1.79 9.90 2.19
N LYS A 67 -0.51 9.75 2.50
CA LYS A 67 0.59 10.39 1.77
C LYS A 67 1.57 9.37 1.21
N ALA A 68 1.83 9.43 -0.10
CA ALA A 68 2.81 8.58 -0.75
C ALA A 68 4.24 9.05 -0.42
N THR A 69 5.00 8.26 0.34
CA THR A 69 6.37 8.64 0.78
C THR A 69 7.44 8.34 -0.27
N ASP A 70 7.15 7.43 -1.19
CA ASP A 70 8.01 6.99 -2.27
C ASP A 70 7.19 6.23 -3.32
N LEU A 71 7.84 5.82 -4.41
CA LEU A 71 7.19 5.14 -5.53
C LEU A 71 6.46 3.85 -5.12
N ARG A 72 7.08 3.00 -4.28
CA ARG A 72 6.53 1.69 -3.92
C ARG A 72 5.48 1.83 -2.83
N ALA A 73 5.68 2.75 -1.89
CA ALA A 73 4.68 3.13 -0.91
C ALA A 73 3.41 3.68 -1.58
N GLY A 74 3.56 4.57 -2.56
CA GLY A 74 2.42 5.10 -3.32
C GLY A 74 1.66 4.01 -4.08
N ALA A 75 2.36 3.08 -4.72
CA ALA A 75 1.73 1.92 -5.37
C ALA A 75 0.97 1.04 -4.37
N ALA A 76 1.51 0.84 -3.16
CA ALA A 76 0.82 0.11 -2.09
C ALA A 76 -0.46 0.83 -1.64
N LEU A 77 -0.45 2.16 -1.54
CA LEU A 77 -1.62 2.94 -1.17
C LEU A 77 -2.71 2.93 -2.24
N LEU A 78 -2.35 2.91 -3.53
CA LEU A 78 -3.32 2.70 -4.61
C LEU A 78 -4.03 1.34 -4.47
N ILE A 79 -3.29 0.28 -4.20
CA ILE A 79 -3.86 -1.08 -3.99
C ILE A 79 -4.79 -1.09 -2.78
N ALA A 80 -4.34 -0.53 -1.66
CA ALA A 80 -5.14 -0.41 -0.45
C ALA A 80 -6.43 0.39 -0.70
N ALA A 81 -6.33 1.54 -1.38
CA ALA A 81 -7.45 2.43 -1.68
C ALA A 81 -8.54 1.75 -2.51
N MET A 82 -8.17 0.95 -3.52
CA MET A 82 -9.12 0.24 -4.37
C MET A 82 -9.93 -0.83 -3.62
N THR A 83 -9.50 -1.25 -2.42
CA THR A 83 -10.21 -2.24 -1.60
C THR A 83 -10.86 -1.64 -0.34
N ALA A 84 -10.63 -0.35 -0.09
CA ALA A 84 -11.12 0.34 1.09
C ALA A 84 -12.61 0.72 0.96
N ASN A 85 -13.30 0.76 2.09
CA ASN A 85 -14.64 1.31 2.16
C ASN A 85 -14.60 2.84 2.25
N GLY A 86 -15.28 3.52 1.31
CA GLY A 86 -15.32 4.98 1.24
C GLY A 86 -14.20 5.57 0.37
N GLN A 87 -14.04 6.89 0.45
CA GLN A 87 -13.10 7.62 -0.40
C GLN A 87 -11.70 7.68 0.24
N THR A 88 -10.67 7.45 -0.57
CA THR A 88 -9.27 7.66 -0.18
C THR A 88 -8.70 8.82 -0.99
N ILE A 89 -7.96 9.72 -0.34
CA ILE A 89 -7.21 10.79 -0.98
C ILE A 89 -5.72 10.47 -0.79
N ILE A 90 -4.98 10.32 -1.90
CA ILE A 90 -3.54 10.06 -1.87
C ILE A 90 -2.82 11.37 -2.20
N GLU A 91 -2.20 11.97 -1.19
CA GLU A 91 -1.32 13.13 -1.33
C GLU A 91 0.07 12.71 -1.82
N GLU A 92 0.78 13.66 -2.43
CA GLU A 92 2.12 13.47 -3.00
C GLU A 92 2.16 12.39 -4.11
N SER A 93 1.13 12.36 -4.95
CA SER A 93 0.97 11.39 -6.03
C SER A 93 2.08 11.46 -7.08
N GLU A 94 2.86 12.54 -7.14
CA GLU A 94 4.04 12.66 -7.99
C GLU A 94 5.06 11.55 -7.74
N HIS A 95 5.10 10.97 -6.54
CA HIS A 95 5.92 9.80 -6.26
C HIS A 95 5.50 8.57 -7.08
N ILE A 96 4.20 8.40 -7.31
CA ILE A 96 3.62 7.31 -8.10
C ILE A 96 3.91 7.57 -9.59
N ASP A 97 3.64 8.79 -10.04
CA ASP A 97 3.72 9.18 -11.45
C ASP A 97 5.14 9.01 -12.03
N ARG A 98 6.17 9.13 -11.17
CA ARG A 98 7.57 8.89 -11.54
C ARG A 98 7.90 7.47 -11.99
N GLY A 99 7.07 6.48 -11.68
CA GLY A 99 7.34 5.08 -12.04
C GLY A 99 6.16 4.32 -12.63
N TYR A 100 4.97 4.92 -12.69
CA TYR A 100 3.78 4.31 -13.30
C TYR A 100 3.13 5.27 -14.29
N GLU A 101 3.55 5.18 -15.54
CA GLU A 101 2.98 5.96 -16.63
C GLU A 101 1.50 5.65 -16.83
N ASN A 102 0.66 6.69 -16.92
CA ASN A 102 -0.78 6.60 -17.20
C ASN A 102 -1.53 5.63 -16.26
N ILE A 103 -1.10 5.54 -14.99
CA ILE A 103 -1.64 4.55 -14.05
C ILE A 103 -3.14 4.71 -13.82
N VAL A 104 -3.63 5.94 -13.72
CA VAL A 104 -5.06 6.24 -13.55
C VAL A 104 -5.86 5.72 -14.74
N VAL A 105 -5.39 5.99 -15.97
CA VAL A 105 -6.05 5.51 -17.20
C VAL A 105 -6.08 3.98 -17.23
N LYS A 106 -4.94 3.33 -16.94
CA LYS A 106 -4.80 1.87 -16.95
C LYS A 106 -5.66 1.19 -15.89
N LEU A 107 -5.77 1.76 -14.68
CA LEU A 107 -6.61 1.19 -13.63
C LEU A 107 -8.09 1.45 -13.88
N ASN A 108 -8.46 2.64 -14.36
CA ASN A 108 -9.85 2.93 -14.73
C ASN A 108 -10.33 2.08 -15.92
N SER A 109 -9.45 1.72 -16.86
CA SER A 109 -9.79 0.77 -17.93
C SER A 109 -10.07 -0.65 -17.42
N LEU A 110 -9.71 -0.95 -16.17
CA LEU A 110 -10.03 -2.19 -15.46
C LEU A 110 -11.22 -2.05 -14.51
N GLY A 111 -11.89 -0.90 -14.49
CA GLY A 111 -13.08 -0.64 -13.68
C GLY A 111 -12.83 0.05 -12.34
N ALA A 112 -11.61 0.54 -12.08
CA ALA A 112 -11.37 1.42 -10.94
C ALA A 112 -12.08 2.79 -11.12
N ASN A 113 -12.27 3.52 -10.02
CA ASN A 113 -12.77 4.89 -10.02
C ASN A 113 -11.73 5.82 -9.37
N ILE A 114 -10.76 6.25 -10.17
CA ILE A 114 -9.62 7.05 -9.72
C ILE A 114 -9.54 8.30 -10.59
N TYR A 115 -9.24 9.46 -10.00
CA TYR A 115 -9.04 10.70 -10.73
C TYR A 115 -8.06 11.60 -9.98
N HIS A 116 -7.38 12.48 -10.71
CA HIS A 116 -6.62 13.58 -10.11
C HIS A 116 -7.58 14.75 -9.82
N MET A 117 -7.36 15.43 -8.70
CA MET A 117 -8.08 16.64 -8.32
C MET A 117 -7.33 17.88 -8.76
#